data_AF-A0A3B0TXA7-F1
#
_entry.id   AF-A0A3B0TXA7-F1
#
_cell.length_a   1.000
_cell.length_b   1.000
_cell.length_c   1.000
_cell.angle_alpha   90.00
_cell.angle_beta   90.00
_cell.angle_gamma   90.00
#
_symmetry.space_group_name_H-M   'P 1'
#
loop_
_entity.id
_entity.type
_entity.pdbx_description
1 polymer ?
#
loop_
_entity_poly.entity_id
_entity_poly.type
_entity_poly.pdbx_seq_one_letter_code
_entity_poly.pdbx_strand_id
1 'polypeptide(L)'
;MFKGFDDEIKVELATKRFEYTFESCWKVLQAALRAEGVNVATPLKCFKEAFKAGNIDEKYEELFVTMIEKRNQIVHVYDFDQAQLIYEFINSSEVINAFENIYSNLANV
;
A
#
# COMPACT_ATOMS: atom_id res chain seq x y z
N MET A 1 -2.15 -34.45 -3.97
CA MET A 1 -1.59 -33.15 -3.58
C MET A 1 -2.43 -32.08 -4.26
N PHE A 2 -3.12 -31.24 -3.48
CA PHE A 2 -4.14 -30.29 -3.95
C PHE A 2 -3.47 -29.07 -4.62
N LYS A 3 -3.19 -29.16 -5.93
CA LYS A 3 -2.48 -28.12 -6.68
C LYS A 3 -3.22 -26.78 -6.78
N GLY A 4 -4.55 -26.74 -6.62
CA GLY A 4 -5.34 -25.50 -6.69
C GLY A 4 -5.36 -24.69 -5.39
N PHE A 5 -5.21 -25.36 -4.24
CA PHE A 5 -5.25 -24.73 -2.92
C PHE A 5 -4.01 -23.84 -2.67
N ASP A 6 -2.87 -24.19 -3.27
CA ASP A 6 -1.62 -23.46 -3.10
C ASP A 6 -1.67 -22.05 -3.72
N ASP A 7 -2.40 -21.85 -4.81
CA ASP A 7 -2.48 -20.55 -5.48
C ASP A 7 -3.51 -19.64 -4.81
N GLU A 8 -4.66 -20.17 -4.41
CA GLU A 8 -5.65 -19.45 -3.60
C GLU A 8 -5.04 -18.93 -2.28
N ILE A 9 -4.29 -19.77 -1.56
CA ILE A 9 -3.60 -19.34 -0.34
C ILE A 9 -2.57 -18.24 -0.62
N LYS A 10 -1.80 -18.33 -1.71
CA LYS A 10 -0.81 -17.28 -2.03
C LYS A 10 -1.48 -15.94 -2.29
N VAL A 11 -2.59 -15.96 -3.03
CA VAL A 11 -3.40 -14.77 -3.30
C VAL A 11 -3.89 -14.17 -2.00
N GLU A 12 -4.61 -14.94 -1.17
CA GLU A 12 -5.13 -14.47 0.12
C GLU A 12 -4.02 -13.95 1.04
N LEU A 13 -2.91 -14.68 1.14
CA LEU A 13 -1.77 -14.30 1.97
C LEU A 13 -1.19 -12.96 1.51
N ALA A 14 -0.83 -12.83 0.23
CA ALA A 14 -0.22 -11.61 -0.29
C ALA A 14 -1.17 -10.41 -0.17
N THR A 15 -2.46 -10.60 -0.45
CA THR A 15 -3.49 -9.58 -0.25
C THR A 15 -3.57 -9.14 1.21
N LYS A 16 -3.54 -10.09 2.16
CA LYS A 16 -3.54 -9.74 3.58
C LYS A 16 -2.27 -9.02 4.00
N ARG A 17 -1.11 -9.45 3.47
CA ARG A 17 0.19 -8.79 3.70
C ARG A 17 0.18 -7.35 3.24
N PHE A 18 -0.37 -7.10 2.06
CA PHE A 18 -0.54 -5.75 1.55
C PHE A 18 -1.45 -4.90 2.44
N GLU A 19 -2.59 -5.42 2.89
CA GLU A 19 -3.55 -4.67 3.71
C GLU A 19 -2.92 -4.13 5.00
N TYR A 20 -2.27 -5.00 5.79
CA TYR A 20 -1.65 -4.55 7.04
C TYR A 20 -0.36 -3.74 6.83
N THR A 21 0.35 -3.96 5.71
CA THR A 21 1.54 -3.18 5.36
C THR A 21 1.13 -1.78 4.95
N PHE A 22 0.11 -1.65 4.11
CA PHE A 22 -0.50 -0.38 3.75
C PHE A 22 -0.95 0.38 4.99
N GLU A 23 -1.67 -0.28 5.91
CA GLU A 23 -2.11 0.32 7.17
C GLU A 23 -0.93 0.84 7.99
N SER A 24 0.11 0.02 8.13
CA SER A 24 1.32 0.40 8.87
C SER A 24 2.04 1.59 8.22
N CYS A 25 2.18 1.58 6.89
CA CYS A 25 2.86 2.64 6.14
C CYS A 25 2.19 4.01 6.33
N TRP A 26 0.86 4.11 6.17
CA TRP A 26 0.21 5.41 6.33
C TRP A 26 0.18 5.86 7.81
N LYS A 27 0.22 4.93 8.78
CA LYS A 27 0.36 5.29 10.20
C LYS A 27 1.74 5.86 10.53
N VAL A 28 2.80 5.30 9.95
CA VAL A 28 4.17 5.81 10.09
C VAL A 28 4.26 7.20 9.46
N LEU A 29 3.78 7.38 8.23
CA LEU A 29 3.74 8.69 7.59
C LEU A 29 2.89 9.70 8.38
N GLN A 30 1.75 9.29 8.92
CA GLN A 30 0.92 10.13 9.78
C GLN A 30 1.68 10.59 11.03
N ALA A 31 2.50 9.72 11.63
CA ALA A 31 3.32 10.08 12.78
C ALA A 31 4.44 11.05 12.40
N ALA A 32 5.11 10.83 11.26
CA ALA A 32 6.13 11.73 10.72
C ALA A 32 5.55 13.14 10.46
N LEU A 33 4.45 13.22 9.71
CA LEU A 33 3.74 14.47 9.43
C LEU A 33 3.28 15.18 10.71
N ARG A 34 2.81 14.42 11.72
CA ARG A 34 2.41 15.00 13.01
C ARG A 34 3.60 15.62 13.75
N ALA A 35 4.80 15.03 13.65
CA ALA A 35 6.00 15.61 14.25
C ALA A 35 6.38 16.96 13.63
N GLU A 36 6.02 17.17 12.35
CA GLU A 36 6.17 18.44 11.63
C GLU A 36 4.98 19.41 11.82
N GLY A 37 4.01 19.04 12.66
CA GLY A 37 2.82 19.86 12.95
C GLY A 37 1.65 19.67 11.97
N VAL A 38 1.75 18.73 11.04
CA VAL A 38 0.69 18.42 10.06
C VAL A 38 -0.19 17.29 10.59
N ASN A 39 -1.46 17.61 10.88
CA ASN A 39 -2.43 16.64 11.36
C ASN A 39 -3.32 16.11 10.22
N VAL A 40 -3.19 14.82 9.92
CA VAL A 40 -4.02 14.10 8.94
C VAL A 40 -4.87 13.04 9.63
N ALA A 41 -6.07 12.77 9.11
CA ALA A 41 -7.04 11.84 9.73
C ALA A 41 -7.38 10.61 8.87
N THR A 42 -6.99 10.61 7.59
CA THR A 42 -7.32 9.52 6.66
C THR A 42 -6.09 9.15 5.82
N PRO A 43 -5.99 7.91 5.31
CA PRO A 43 -4.88 7.49 4.46
C PRO A 43 -4.71 8.40 3.24
N LEU A 44 -5.81 8.74 2.55
CA LEU A 44 -5.78 9.63 1.38
C LEU A 44 -5.17 11.00 1.72
N LYS A 45 -5.58 11.61 2.83
CA LYS A 45 -5.01 12.90 3.26
C LYS A 45 -3.55 12.74 3.67
N CYS A 46 -3.21 11.63 4.33
CA CYS A 46 -1.85 11.32 4.73
C CYS A 46 -0.90 11.22 3.53
N PHE A 47 -1.25 10.44 2.51
CA PHE A 47 -0.41 10.32 1.32
C PHE A 47 -0.29 11.65 0.58
N LYS A 48 -1.37 12.41 0.42
CA LYS A 48 -1.33 13.75 -0.19
C LYS A 48 -0.37 14.70 0.51
N GLU A 49 -0.37 14.73 1.84
CA GLU A 49 0.58 15.58 2.58
C GLU A 49 2.00 15.00 2.55
N ALA A 50 2.15 13.67 2.55
CA ALA A 50 3.46 13.02 2.45
C ALA A 50 4.18 13.29 1.11
N PHE A 51 3.44 13.39 0.00
CA PHE A 51 3.99 13.85 -1.28
C PHE A 51 4.48 15.30 -1.19
N LYS A 52 3.67 16.20 -0.65
CA LYS A 52 4.05 17.62 -0.47
C LYS A 52 5.26 17.80 0.45
N ALA A 53 5.37 16.97 1.48
CA ALA A 53 6.49 16.97 2.41
C ALA A 53 7.75 16.27 1.86
N GLY A 54 7.67 15.66 0.66
CA GLY A 54 8.79 14.94 0.04
C GLY A 54 9.14 13.61 0.73
N ASN A 55 8.26 13.07 1.57
CA ASN A 55 8.46 11.75 2.18
C ASN A 55 8.30 10.62 1.14
N ILE A 56 7.60 10.90 0.04
CA ILE A 56 7.38 9.98 -1.08
C ILE A 56 7.73 10.72 -2.37
N ASP A 57 8.45 10.05 -3.27
CA ASP A 57 8.80 10.58 -4.59
C ASP A 57 7.51 10.76 -5.44
N GLU A 58 7.35 11.94 -6.06
CA GLU A 58 6.15 12.34 -6.82
C GLU A 58 5.80 11.36 -7.94
N LYS A 59 6.79 10.64 -8.48
CA LYS A 59 6.56 9.61 -9.52
C LYS A 59 5.64 8.47 -9.06
N TYR A 60 5.43 8.29 -7.76
CA TYR A 60 4.54 7.27 -7.20
C TYR A 60 3.12 7.79 -6.89
N GLU A 61 2.78 9.06 -7.15
CA GLU A 61 1.50 9.63 -6.73
C GLU A 61 0.29 8.89 -7.32
N GLU A 62 0.27 8.67 -8.64
CA GLU A 62 -0.80 7.93 -9.31
C GLU A 62 -0.89 6.47 -8.83
N LEU A 63 0.26 5.85 -8.52
CA LEU A 63 0.32 4.50 -8.00
C LEU A 63 -0.36 4.41 -6.61
N PHE A 64 -0.11 5.38 -5.72
CA PHE A 64 -0.73 5.40 -4.40
C PHE A 64 -2.25 5.62 -4.45
N VAL A 65 -2.75 6.41 -5.42
CA VAL A 65 -4.19 6.51 -5.68
C VAL A 65 -4.76 5.13 -6.01
N THR A 66 -4.11 4.41 -6.93
CA THR A 66 -4.50 3.05 -7.32
C THR A 66 -4.43 2.08 -6.14
N MET A 67 -3.39 2.16 -5.30
CA MET A 67 -3.25 1.31 -4.10
C MET A 67 -4.37 1.55 -3.09
N ILE A 68 -4.81 2.80 -2.89
CA ILE A 68 -5.96 3.11 -2.02
C ILE A 68 -7.24 2.45 -2.56
N GLU A 69 -7.48 2.55 -3.86
CA GLU A 69 -8.63 1.92 -4.51
C GLU A 69 -8.60 0.41 -4.36
N LYS A 70 -7.45 -0.22 -4.63
CA LYS A 70 -7.24 -1.67 -4.47
C LYS A 70 -7.44 -2.09 -3.02
N ARG A 71 -6.92 -1.32 -2.04
CA ARG A 71 -7.15 -1.59 -0.62
C ARG A 71 -8.63 -1.58 -0.26
N ASN A 72 -9.41 -0.64 -0.81
CA ASN A 72 -10.85 -0.59 -0.58
C ASN A 72 -11.60 -1.74 -1.28
N GLN A 73 -11.07 -2.25 -2.40
CA GLN A 73 -11.65 -3.38 -3.12
C GLN A 73 -11.44 -4.72 -2.39
N ILE A 74 -10.29 -4.92 -1.74
CA ILE A 74 -9.90 -6.19 -1.10
C ILE A 74 -11.00 -6.79 -0.21
N VAL A 75 -11.70 -5.97 0.58
CA VAL A 75 -12.75 -6.44 1.50
C VAL A 75 -14.03 -6.93 0.79
N HIS A 76 -14.15 -6.66 -0.50
CA HIS A 76 -15.28 -7.01 -1.35
C HIS A 76 -14.93 -8.05 -2.43
N VAL A 77 -13.72 -8.61 -2.38
CA VAL A 77 -13.28 -9.64 -3.34
C VAL A 77 -13.89 -10.97 -2.93
N TYR A 78 -14.98 -11.33 -3.60
CA TYR A 78 -15.60 -12.66 -3.51
C TYR A 78 -15.33 -13.52 -4.77
N ASP A 79 -14.69 -12.91 -5.77
CA ASP A 79 -14.38 -13.50 -7.06
C ASP A 79 -12.86 -13.74 -7.18
N PHE A 80 -12.47 -14.98 -7.47
CA PHE A 80 -11.07 -15.37 -7.52
C PHE A 80 -10.31 -14.71 -8.67
N ASP A 81 -10.98 -14.46 -9.81
CA ASP A 81 -10.34 -13.79 -10.95
C ASP A 81 -9.98 -12.33 -10.59
N GLN A 82 -10.84 -11.65 -9.83
CA GLN A 82 -10.53 -10.32 -9.31
C GLN A 82 -9.42 -10.34 -8.25
N ALA A 83 -9.41 -11.37 -7.39
CA ALA A 83 -8.37 -11.57 -6.40
C ALA A 83 -6.99 -11.73 -7.08
N GLN A 84 -6.95 -12.49 -8.18
CA GLN A 84 -5.75 -12.70 -8.97
C GLN A 84 -5.23 -11.40 -9.59
N LEU A 85 -6.09 -10.56 -10.16
CA LEU A 85 -5.70 -9.25 -10.69
C LEU A 85 -5.14 -8.31 -9.62
N ILE A 86 -5.72 -8.34 -8.41
CA ILE A 86 -5.22 -7.57 -7.26
C ILE A 86 -3.87 -8.13 -6.80
N TYR A 87 -3.72 -9.45 -6.74
CA TYR A 87 -2.46 -10.12 -6.42
C TYR A 87 -1.33 -9.73 -7.39
N GLU A 88 -1.59 -9.73 -8.70
CA GLU A 88 -0.62 -9.35 -9.72
C GLU A 88 -0.20 -7.88 -9.57
N PHE A 89 -1.16 -6.99 -9.32
CA PHE A 89 -0.88 -5.58 -9.05
C PHE A 89 -0.01 -5.40 -7.79
N ILE A 90 -0.38 -6.04 -6.67
CA ILE A 90 0.34 -5.91 -5.39
C ILE A 90 1.78 -6.44 -5.49
N ASN A 91 2.01 -7.51 -6.24
CA ASN A 91 3.34 -8.10 -6.43
C ASN A 91 4.17 -7.44 -7.53
N SER A 92 3.63 -6.40 -8.18
CA SER A 92 4.40 -5.63 -9.16
C SER A 92 5.61 -4.99 -8.50
N SER A 93 6.70 -4.88 -9.25
CA SER A 93 7.91 -4.19 -8.78
C SER A 93 7.63 -2.72 -8.45
N GLU A 94 6.67 -2.09 -9.12
CA GLU A 94 6.28 -0.70 -8.87
C GLU A 94 5.74 -0.52 -7.45
N VAL A 95 4.84 -1.39 -7.00
CA VAL A 95 4.27 -1.35 -5.63
C VAL A 95 5.35 -1.61 -4.58
N ILE A 96 6.22 -2.59 -4.82
CA ILE A 96 7.32 -2.91 -3.90
C ILE A 96 8.28 -1.71 -3.79
N ASN A 97 8.71 -1.16 -4.93
CA ASN A 97 9.61 0.00 -4.98
C ASN A 97 9.00 1.24 -4.31
N ALA A 98 7.68 1.42 -4.38
CA ALA A 98 6.99 2.53 -3.73
C ALA A 98 7.04 2.43 -2.20
N PHE A 99 6.87 1.23 -1.64
CA PHE A 99 7.05 1.01 -0.20
C PHE A 99 8.52 1.13 0.23
N GLU A 100 9.46 0.63 -0.59
CA GLU A 100 10.89 0.81 -0.34
C GLU A 100 11.31 2.28 -0.37
N ASN A 101 10.74 3.09 -1.27
CA ASN A 101 10.98 4.53 -1.32
C ASN A 101 10.62 5.23 -0.01
N ILE A 102 9.45 4.91 0.56
CA ILE A 102 9.06 5.43 1.88
C ILE A 102 10.06 5.00 2.95
N TYR A 103 10.43 3.72 2.98
CA TYR A 103 11.36 3.20 3.97
C TYR A 103 12.72 3.90 3.89
N SER A 104 13.27 4.05 2.68
CA SER A 104 14.54 4.75 2.46
C SER A 104 14.45 6.24 2.85
N ASN A 105 13.36 6.92 2.52
CA ASN A 105 13.23 8.34 2.84
C ASN A 105 13.08 8.58 4.34
N LEU A 106 12.40 7.70 5.07
CA LEU A 106 12.18 7.86 6.51
C LEU A 106 13.32 7.29 7.37
N ALA A 107 14.07 6.30 6.90
CA ALA A 107 15.21 5.74 7.63
C ALA A 107 16.44 6.65 7.63
N ASN A 108 16.46 7.67 6.77
CA ASN A 108 17.56 8.62 6.62
C ASN A 108 17.30 9.98 7.32
N VAL A 109 16.23 10.08 8.11
CA VAL A 109 15.88 11.24 8.94
C VAL A 109 16.17 10.92 10.40
#